data_AF-A0A7Y2BIS4-F1
#
_entry.id   AF-A0A7Y2BIS4-F1
#
_cell.length_a   1.000
_cell.length_b   1.000
_cell.length_c   1.000
_cell.angle_alpha   90.00
_cell.angle_beta   90.00
_cell.angle_gamma   90.00
#
_symmetry.space_group_name_H-M   'P 1'
#
loop_
_entity.id
_entity.type
_entity.pdbx_description
1 polymer ?
#
loop_
_entity_poly.entity_id
_entity_poly.type
_entity_poly.pdbx_seq_one_letter_code
_entity_poly.pdbx_strand_id
1 'polypeptide(L)'
;MPQEIERKFLVVGDGWRDAARRTPFRQGFLSTVPERTVRVRVAGARGTITVKGKTVGATREEFEYEIPLLDAERMLDTLCKRPLIEKVRHRLTVGRHLWEVDVFEGENAGLVIAEVELESEDEAFDKPDWAGEEVTDDPRYFNSNLVAKPFRTW
;
A
#
# COMPACT_ATOMS: atom_id res chain seq x y z
N MET A 1 12.20 -8.91 -13.50
CA MET A 1 10.85 -8.33 -13.38
C MET A 1 11.01 -6.82 -13.52
N PRO A 2 10.14 -6.12 -14.24
CA PRO A 2 10.20 -4.67 -14.31
C PRO A 2 10.09 -4.09 -12.90
N GLN A 3 10.89 -3.08 -12.60
CA GLN A 3 10.82 -2.35 -11.34
C GLN A 3 9.62 -1.41 -11.44
N GLU A 4 8.61 -1.58 -10.57
CA GLU A 4 7.51 -0.63 -10.46
C GLU A 4 8.09 0.70 -9.94
N ILE A 5 7.79 1.80 -10.64
CA ILE A 5 8.19 3.15 -10.25
C ILE A 5 6.92 3.86 -9.75
N GLU A 6 6.92 4.23 -8.47
CA GLU A 6 5.80 4.88 -7.83
C GLU A 6 6.25 6.16 -7.12
N ARG A 7 5.42 7.20 -7.16
CA ARG A 7 5.60 8.41 -6.34
C ARG A 7 4.45 8.57 -5.37
N LYS A 8 4.76 8.95 -4.12
CA LYS A 8 3.79 9.02 -3.01
C LYS A 8 3.61 10.44 -2.53
N PHE A 9 2.36 10.83 -2.27
CA PHE A 9 2.00 12.17 -1.82
C PHE A 9 1.07 12.10 -0.63
N LEU A 10 1.25 13.02 0.33
CA LEU A 10 0.23 13.34 1.31
C LEU A 10 -0.95 14.00 0.61
N VAL A 11 -2.16 13.61 0.98
CA VAL A 11 -3.36 14.16 0.36
C VAL A 11 -3.83 15.39 1.11
N VAL A 12 -4.06 16.49 0.38
CA VAL A 12 -4.63 17.74 0.88
C VAL A 12 -5.98 17.99 0.24
N GLY A 13 -7.04 18.13 1.05
CA GLY A 13 -8.40 18.33 0.55
C GLY A 13 -9.07 17.08 -0.03
N ASP A 14 -10.23 17.29 -0.64
CA ASP A 14 -11.22 16.24 -0.90
C ASP A 14 -11.56 16.02 -2.39
N GLY A 15 -10.84 16.68 -3.31
CA GLY A 15 -11.12 16.64 -4.76
C GLY A 15 -11.03 15.27 -5.42
N TRP A 16 -10.52 14.26 -4.71
CA TRP A 16 -10.45 12.86 -5.14
C TRP A 16 -11.65 12.01 -4.68
N ARG A 17 -12.46 12.47 -3.71
CA ARG A 17 -13.48 11.64 -3.04
C ARG A 17 -14.64 11.19 -3.93
N ASP A 18 -15.01 12.03 -4.88
CA ASP A 18 -16.14 11.82 -5.78
C ASP A 18 -15.81 10.88 -6.95
N ALA A 19 -14.52 10.62 -7.16
CA ALA A 19 -14.03 9.78 -8.25
C ALA A 19 -13.35 8.55 -7.65
N ALA A 20 -14.01 7.39 -7.60
CA ALA A 20 -13.32 6.10 -7.66
C ALA A 20 -14.19 4.87 -7.41
N ARG A 21 -13.80 3.78 -8.05
CA ARG A 21 -14.03 2.43 -7.55
C ARG A 21 -13.29 2.26 -6.22
N ARG A 22 -14.04 1.99 -5.15
CA ARG A 22 -13.50 1.77 -3.81
C ARG A 22 -13.22 0.30 -3.61
N THR A 23 -12.04 -0.02 -3.09
CA THR A 23 -11.68 -1.39 -2.73
C THR A 23 -11.16 -1.39 -1.29
N PRO A 24 -11.80 -2.13 -0.37
CA PRO A 24 -11.25 -2.29 0.96
C PRO A 24 -10.01 -3.18 0.90
N PHE A 25 -8.98 -2.82 1.65
CA PHE A 25 -7.73 -3.56 1.78
C PHE A 25 -7.49 -3.87 3.26
N ARG A 26 -7.14 -5.11 3.53
CA ARG A 26 -6.60 -5.56 4.82
C ARG A 26 -5.34 -6.35 4.54
N GLN A 27 -4.24 -6.03 5.22
CA GLN A 27 -3.00 -6.79 5.09
C GLN A 27 -2.28 -6.92 6.42
N GLY A 28 -1.52 -8.00 6.55
CA GLY A 28 -0.77 -8.34 7.74
C GLY A 28 0.45 -9.17 7.40
N PHE A 29 1.37 -9.27 8.36
CA PHE A 29 2.61 -10.01 8.18
C PHE A 29 2.62 -11.24 9.08
N LEU A 30 2.81 -12.42 8.47
CA LEU A 30 3.15 -13.65 9.20
C LEU A 30 4.62 -13.63 9.62
N SER A 31 5.47 -13.03 8.80
CA SER A 31 6.89 -12.82 9.08
C SER A 31 7.34 -11.45 8.55
N THR A 32 8.18 -10.77 9.33
CA THR A 32 8.84 -9.51 8.99
C THR A 32 10.36 -9.65 9.02
N VAL A 33 10.87 -10.89 9.03
CA VAL A 33 12.31 -11.16 9.00
C VAL A 33 12.83 -10.79 7.60
N PRO A 34 13.87 -9.96 7.47
CA PRO A 34 14.31 -9.43 6.17
C PRO A 34 14.58 -10.50 5.11
N GLU A 35 15.11 -11.65 5.51
CA GLU A 35 15.43 -12.77 4.61
C GLU A 35 14.19 -13.56 4.14
N ARG A 36 13.05 -13.40 4.82
CA ARG A 36 11.81 -14.17 4.58
C ARG A 36 10.58 -13.42 5.08
N THR A 37 10.26 -12.30 4.43
CA THR A 37 9.06 -11.54 4.74
C THR A 37 7.85 -12.24 4.13
N VAL A 38 6.82 -12.48 4.93
CA VAL A 38 5.58 -13.15 4.48
C VAL A 38 4.41 -12.25 4.79
N ARG A 39 3.70 -11.81 3.76
CA ARG A 39 2.56 -10.91 3.84
C ARG A 39 1.30 -11.60 3.33
N VAL A 40 0.22 -11.50 4.09
CA VAL A 40 -1.13 -11.85 3.64
C VAL A 40 -1.89 -10.56 3.36
N ARG A 41 -2.66 -10.53 2.27
CA ARG A 41 -3.47 -9.37 1.87
C ARG A 41 -4.83 -9.85 1.36
N VAL A 42 -5.87 -9.13 1.75
CA VAL A 42 -7.20 -9.16 1.15
C VAL A 42 -7.45 -7.81 0.50
N ALA A 43 -7.83 -7.83 -0.78
CA ALA A 43 -8.16 -6.66 -1.59
C ALA A 43 -9.55 -6.86 -2.21
N GLY A 44 -10.58 -6.27 -1.60
CA GLY A 44 -11.97 -6.59 -1.92
C GLY A 44 -12.25 -8.08 -1.69
N ALA A 45 -12.56 -8.80 -2.77
CA ALA A 45 -12.84 -10.24 -2.72
C ALA A 45 -11.62 -11.12 -3.05
N ARG A 46 -10.41 -10.56 -3.16
CA ARG A 46 -9.20 -11.27 -3.58
C ARG A 46 -8.22 -11.45 -2.42
N GLY A 47 -7.88 -12.69 -2.10
CA GLY A 47 -6.84 -13.04 -1.13
C GLY A 47 -5.50 -13.36 -1.80
N THR A 48 -4.40 -12.83 -1.27
CA THR A 48 -3.04 -13.13 -1.76
C THR A 48 -2.08 -13.36 -0.60
N ILE A 49 -1.13 -14.27 -0.80
CA ILE A 49 0.06 -14.40 0.05
C ILE A 49 1.31 -14.07 -0.77
N THR A 50 2.20 -13.26 -0.20
CA THR A 50 3.46 -12.87 -0.82
C THR A 50 4.62 -13.29 0.07
N VAL A 51 5.62 -13.95 -0.50
CA VAL A 51 6.90 -14.26 0.15
C VAL A 51 7.98 -13.43 -0.52
N LYS A 52 8.70 -12.63 0.27
CA LYS A 52 9.73 -11.70 -0.18
C LYS A 52 11.06 -12.07 0.47
N GLY A 53 12.10 -12.19 -0.35
CA GLY A 53 13.48 -12.33 0.11
C GLY A 53 14.08 -10.99 0.55
N LYS A 54 15.36 -11.03 0.94
CA LYS A 54 16.10 -9.84 1.34
C LYS A 54 16.28 -8.88 0.16
N THR A 55 16.07 -7.60 0.41
CA THR A 55 16.42 -6.55 -0.56
C THR A 55 17.94 -6.43 -0.70
N VAL A 56 18.43 -6.49 -1.93
CA VAL A 56 19.84 -6.25 -2.32
C VAL A 56 19.85 -5.17 -3.39
N GLY A 57 20.34 -3.98 -3.03
CA GLY A 57 20.21 -2.78 -3.86
C GLY A 57 18.73 -2.43 -4.10
N ALA A 58 18.34 -2.31 -5.36
CA ALA A 58 16.96 -2.02 -5.77
C ALA A 58 16.10 -3.27 -6.04
N THR A 59 16.62 -4.48 -5.77
CA THR A 59 15.97 -5.74 -6.17
C THR A 59 15.77 -6.69 -4.99
N ARG A 60 14.76 -7.57 -5.11
CA ARG A 60 14.53 -8.70 -4.20
C ARG A 60 13.81 -9.83 -4.93
N GLU A 61 13.98 -11.06 -4.45
CA GLU A 61 13.11 -12.16 -4.84
C GLU A 61 11.71 -11.96 -4.25
N GLU A 62 10.69 -12.17 -5.07
CA GLU A 62 9.29 -12.02 -4.66
C GLU A 62 8.43 -13.07 -5.36
N PHE A 63 7.65 -13.80 -4.55
CA PHE A 63 6.70 -14.80 -5.01
C PHE A 63 5.32 -14.39 -4.49
N GLU A 64 4.35 -14.26 -5.39
CA GLU A 64 2.96 -13.94 -5.04
C GLU A 64 2.02 -15.04 -5.53
N TYR A 65 1.13 -15.48 -4.65
CA TYR A 65 0.14 -16.50 -4.94
C TYR A 65 -1.24 -16.00 -4.50
N GLU A 66 -2.23 -16.24 -5.36
CA GLU A 66 -3.63 -16.11 -4.98
C GLU A 66 -4.02 -17.28 -4.06
N ILE A 67 -4.76 -16.99 -3.00
CA ILE A 67 -5.26 -17.97 -2.04
C ILE A 67 -6.76 -17.75 -1.82
N PRO A 68 -7.51 -18.77 -1.35
CA PRO A 68 -8.92 -18.59 -1.04
C PRO A 68 -9.15 -17.42 -0.08
N LEU A 69 -10.16 -16.60 -0.37
CA LEU A 69 -10.48 -15.41 0.42
C LEU A 69 -10.65 -15.74 1.91
N LEU A 70 -11.41 -16.79 2.22
CA LEU A 70 -11.67 -17.21 3.59
C LEU A 70 -10.39 -17.62 4.33
N ASP A 71 -9.42 -18.22 3.64
CA ASP A 71 -8.14 -18.58 4.25
C ASP A 71 -7.30 -17.33 4.52
N ALA A 72 -7.28 -16.38 3.58
CA ALA A 72 -6.59 -15.10 3.78
C ALA A 72 -7.16 -14.32 4.96
N GLU A 73 -8.49 -14.20 5.06
CA GLU A 73 -9.19 -13.55 6.18
C GLU A 73 -8.85 -14.23 7.52
N ARG A 74 -8.94 -15.57 7.58
CA ARG A 74 -8.58 -16.32 8.79
C ARG A 74 -7.12 -16.11 9.19
N MET A 75 -6.18 -16.11 8.24
CA MET A 75 -4.77 -15.85 8.53
C MET A 75 -4.54 -14.43 9.06
N LEU A 76 -5.21 -13.42 8.48
CA LEU A 76 -5.15 -12.04 8.96
C LEU A 76 -5.65 -11.92 10.39
N ASP A 77 -6.77 -12.58 10.70
CA ASP A 77 -7.43 -12.43 12.00
C ASP A 77 -6.72 -13.20 13.12
N THR A 78 -6.08 -14.34 12.80
CA THR A 78 -5.58 -15.27 13.82
C THR A 78 -4.07 -15.44 13.88
N LEU A 79 -3.33 -15.20 12.79
CA LEU A 79 -1.90 -15.53 12.70
C LEU A 79 -1.00 -14.32 12.43
N CYS A 80 -1.51 -13.29 11.77
CA CYS A 80 -0.71 -12.12 11.42
C CYS A 80 -0.32 -11.31 12.66
N LYS A 81 0.89 -10.75 12.62
CA LYS A 81 1.34 -9.75 13.60
C LYS A 81 0.40 -8.55 13.60
N ARG A 82 0.21 -7.95 14.78
CA ARG A 82 -0.59 -6.75 14.97
C ARG A 82 0.30 -5.50 15.07
N PRO A 83 -0.22 -4.32 14.69
CA PRO A 83 -1.53 -4.12 14.05
C PRO A 83 -1.56 -4.58 12.60
N LEU A 84 -2.77 -4.78 12.06
CA LEU A 84 -2.96 -4.93 10.62
C LEU A 84 -2.87 -3.54 9.95
N ILE A 85 -2.59 -3.54 8.65
CA ILE A 85 -2.77 -2.35 7.83
C ILE A 85 -4.12 -2.48 7.15
N GLU A 86 -5.02 -1.56 7.46
CA GLU A 86 -6.39 -1.53 6.95
C GLU A 86 -6.59 -0.18 6.26
N LYS A 87 -7.18 -0.19 5.07
CA LYS A 87 -7.41 1.02 4.27
C LYS A 87 -8.50 0.80 3.23
N VAL A 88 -9.11 1.88 2.78
CA VAL A 88 -9.91 1.90 1.55
C VAL A 88 -9.09 2.55 0.45
N ARG A 89 -8.80 1.80 -0.62
CA ARG A 89 -8.12 2.32 -1.81
C ARG A 89 -9.14 2.82 -2.82
N HIS A 90 -8.99 4.07 -3.20
CA HIS A 90 -9.75 4.77 -4.23
C HIS A 90 -8.88 4.85 -5.49
N ARG A 91 -9.37 4.31 -6.61
CA ARG A 91 -8.70 4.39 -7.90
C ARG A 91 -9.37 5.42 -8.82
N LEU A 92 -8.60 6.38 -9.30
CA LEU A 92 -9.05 7.40 -10.24
C LEU A 92 -7.98 7.66 -11.29
N THR A 93 -8.41 8.09 -12.47
CA THR A 93 -7.50 8.48 -13.55
C THR A 93 -7.40 10.00 -13.58
N VAL A 94 -6.18 10.52 -13.59
CA VAL A 94 -5.90 11.94 -13.81
C VAL A 94 -4.97 12.03 -15.01
N GLY A 95 -5.43 12.70 -16.07
CA GLY A 95 -4.72 12.71 -17.34
C GLY A 95 -4.59 11.29 -17.89
N ARG A 96 -3.35 10.80 -17.98
CA ARG A 96 -3.03 9.45 -18.47
C ARG A 96 -2.71 8.45 -17.36
N HIS A 97 -2.56 8.91 -16.13
CA HIS A 97 -2.02 8.11 -15.04
C HIS A 97 -3.13 7.60 -14.13
N LEU A 98 -2.95 6.36 -13.66
CA LEU A 98 -3.76 5.81 -12.58
C LEU A 98 -3.21 6.32 -11.25
N TRP A 99 -4.10 6.91 -10.47
CA TRP A 99 -3.84 7.32 -9.10
C TRP A 99 -4.57 6.38 -8.14
N GLU A 100 -3.88 6.04 -7.06
CA GLU A 100 -4.40 5.23 -5.97
C GLU A 100 -4.36 6.04 -4.69
N VAL A 101 -5.53 6.47 -4.21
CA VAL A 101 -5.68 7.20 -2.95
C VAL A 101 -6.10 6.24 -1.85
N ASP A 102 -5.22 6.06 -0.87
CA ASP A 102 -5.42 5.22 0.30
C ASP A 102 -5.88 6.02 1.50
N VAL A 103 -7.07 5.70 1.98
CA VAL A 103 -7.58 6.19 3.27
C VAL A 103 -7.33 5.12 4.31
N PHE A 104 -6.35 5.33 5.18
CA PHE A 104 -6.01 4.36 6.20
C PHE A 104 -7.02 4.35 7.35
N GLU A 105 -7.20 3.17 7.94
CA GLU A 105 -8.13 2.87 9.02
C GLU A 105 -7.37 2.27 10.23
N GLY A 106 -8.11 1.95 11.30
CA GLY A 106 -7.55 1.34 12.51
C GLY A 106 -6.46 2.17 13.17
N GLU A 107 -5.32 1.55 13.48
CA GLU A 107 -4.16 2.20 14.11
C GLU A 107 -3.49 3.25 13.20
N ASN A 108 -3.79 3.24 11.90
CA ASN A 108 -3.30 4.22 10.94
C ASN A 108 -4.38 5.23 10.52
N ALA A 109 -5.53 5.25 11.20
CA ALA A 109 -6.62 6.17 10.89
C ALA A 109 -6.19 7.64 10.94
N GLY A 110 -6.65 8.41 9.94
CA GLY A 110 -6.31 9.83 9.75
C GLY A 110 -5.21 10.06 8.71
N LEU A 111 -4.46 9.02 8.34
CA LEU A 111 -3.49 9.08 7.25
C LEU A 111 -4.19 8.87 5.89
N VAL A 112 -3.89 9.75 4.94
CA VAL A 112 -4.31 9.61 3.54
C VAL A 112 -3.10 9.79 2.64
N ILE A 113 -2.80 8.78 1.83
CA ILE A 113 -1.67 8.79 0.89
C ILE A 113 -2.21 8.59 -0.52
N ALA A 114 -1.65 9.31 -1.49
CA ALA A 114 -1.86 9.05 -2.89
C ALA A 114 -0.60 8.51 -3.54
N GLU A 115 -0.75 7.49 -4.36
CA GLU A 115 0.32 6.88 -5.14
C GLU A 115 -0.02 7.04 -6.63
N VAL A 116 0.98 7.38 -7.44
CA VAL A 116 0.89 7.37 -8.91
C VAL A 116 1.92 6.39 -9.45
N GLU A 117 1.47 5.49 -10.33
CA GLU A 117 2.33 4.53 -11.04
C GLU A 117 2.90 5.17 -12.31
N LEU A 118 4.20 5.01 -12.52
CA LEU A 118 4.96 5.56 -13.64
C LEU A 118 5.77 4.45 -14.35
N GLU A 119 6.02 4.64 -15.64
CA GLU A 119 6.89 3.80 -16.47
C GLU A 119 8.38 4.14 -16.30
N SER A 120 8.72 5.36 -15.88
CA SER A 120 10.10 5.80 -15.61
C SER A 120 10.16 6.91 -14.55
N GLU A 121 11.31 7.09 -13.89
CA GLU A 121 11.49 8.12 -12.84
C GLU A 121 11.32 9.55 -13.38
N ASP A 122 11.74 9.79 -14.63
CA ASP A 122 11.67 11.08 -15.30
C ASP A 122 10.33 11.31 -16.04
N GLU A 123 9.37 10.39 -15.89
CA GLU A 123 8.08 10.52 -16.56
C GLU A 123 7.29 11.73 -16.03
N ALA A 124 6.86 12.60 -16.96
CA ALA A 124 5.97 13.69 -16.63
C ALA A 124 4.53 13.20 -16.43
N PHE A 125 3.91 13.63 -15.34
CA PHE A 125 2.51 13.33 -15.03
C PHE A 125 1.78 14.58 -14.53
N ASP A 126 0.46 14.57 -14.67
CA ASP A 126 -0.40 15.63 -14.16
C ASP A 126 -0.58 15.45 -12.66
N LYS A 127 -0.04 16.38 -11.87
CA LYS A 127 -0.20 16.40 -10.41
C LYS A 127 -1.45 17.19 -10.01
N PRO A 128 -2.49 16.53 -9.45
CA PRO A 128 -3.69 17.22 -8.98
C PRO A 128 -3.42 18.12 -7.79
N ASP A 129 -4.25 19.15 -7.61
CA ASP A 129 -4.15 20.09 -6.47
C ASP A 129 -4.29 19.40 -5.10
N TRP A 130 -4.96 18.24 -5.05
CA TRP A 130 -5.10 17.47 -3.82
C TRP A 130 -3.89 16.60 -3.49
N ALA A 131 -2.93 16.42 -4.41
CA ALA A 131 -1.67 15.75 -4.13
C ALA A 131 -0.69 16.78 -3.55
N GLY A 132 -0.46 16.73 -2.25
CA GLY A 132 0.34 17.70 -1.49
C GLY A 132 1.83 17.37 -1.48
N GLU A 133 2.39 17.30 -0.27
CA GLU A 133 3.82 17.00 -0.03
C GLU A 133 4.18 15.61 -0.56
N GLU A 134 5.31 15.51 -1.26
CA GLU A 134 5.84 14.22 -1.70
C GLU A 134 6.59 13.53 -0.56
N VAL A 135 6.27 12.26 -0.35
CA VAL A 135 6.82 11.42 0.72
C VAL A 135 7.35 10.08 0.19
N THR A 136 7.69 10.03 -1.10
CA THR A 136 8.19 8.83 -1.81
C THR A 136 9.34 8.15 -1.08
N ASP A 137 10.33 8.93 -0.63
CA ASP A 137 11.53 8.43 0.03
C ASP A 137 11.46 8.43 1.56
N ASP A 138 10.36 8.90 2.15
CA ASP A 138 10.23 8.98 3.60
C ASP A 138 9.82 7.62 4.19
N PRO A 139 10.71 6.96 4.94
CA PRO A 139 10.45 5.62 5.44
C PRO A 139 9.24 5.54 6.37
N ARG A 140 8.84 6.64 7.02
CA ARG A 140 7.69 6.65 7.95
C ARG A 140 6.42 6.18 7.27
N TYR A 141 6.26 6.49 5.97
CA TYR A 141 5.06 6.17 5.19
C TYR A 141 5.08 4.78 4.55
N PHE A 142 6.15 3.99 4.75
CA PHE A 142 6.20 2.63 4.22
C PHE A 142 5.30 1.70 5.04
N ASN A 143 4.59 0.80 4.36
CA ASN A 143 3.69 -0.17 5.00
C ASN A 143 4.35 -0.95 6.16
N SER A 144 5.60 -1.38 6.01
CA SER A 144 6.32 -2.07 7.10
C SER A 144 6.50 -1.20 8.34
N ASN A 145 6.72 0.10 8.14
CA ASN A 145 6.94 1.05 9.23
C ASN A 145 5.62 1.53 9.83
N LEU A 146 4.54 1.61 9.06
CA LEU A 146 3.16 1.81 9.55
C LEU A 146 2.67 0.67 10.45
N VAL A 147 3.26 -0.52 10.35
CA VAL A 147 3.02 -1.62 11.31
C VAL A 147 3.87 -1.45 12.56
N ALA A 148 5.15 -1.09 12.41
CA ALA A 148 6.09 -0.96 13.52
C ALA A 148 5.80 0.25 14.43
N LYS A 149 5.45 1.39 13.83
CA LYS A 149 5.07 2.63 14.49
C LYS A 149 3.85 3.21 13.76
N PRO A 150 2.62 2.83 14.16
CA PRO A 150 1.40 3.29 13.48
C PRO A 150 1.22 4.81 13.55
N PHE A 151 0.54 5.38 12.55
CA PHE A 151 0.35 6.82 12.38
C PHE A 151 -0.14 7.53 13.65
N ARG A 152 -1.07 6.91 14.38
CA ARG A 152 -1.62 7.47 15.62
C ARG A 152 -0.61 7.61 16.77
N THR A 153 0.58 7.04 16.62
CA THR A 153 1.65 7.01 17.62
C THR A 153 2.94 7.70 17.16
N TRP A 154 2.88 8.45 16.05
CA TRP A 154 4.04 9.13 15.47
C TRP A 154 4.63 10.22 16.37
#